data_AF-A0A7K0MXG2-F1
#
_entry.id   AF-A0A7K0MXG2-F1
#
_cell.length_a   1.000
_cell.length_b   1.000
_cell.length_c   1.000
_cell.angle_alpha   90.00
_cell.angle_beta   90.00
_cell.angle_gamma   90.00
#
_symmetry.space_group_name_H-M   'P 1'
#
loop_
_entity.id
_entity.type
_entity.pdbx_description
1 polymer ?
#
loop_
_entity_poly.entity_id
_entity_poly.type
_entity_poly.pdbx_seq_one_letter_code
_entity_poly.pdbx_strand_id
1 'polypeptide(L)'
;MSQIPPPPPPPGFTPPPPPPPPGAMSSGAGFTPGAAISYAWSATMKNLGPLVLMTLVILVAQVVLQVGFSGGRGVVALLLSIVTSVVSLILAMGLTRAALRVTDGGTPELSQLTETDQLGPYIVQAILVGIAIGIGLLLCLIPGLIAAVLFAFAGYVVIDGRDGDAVGAIKRSFEIVKGNFGAVLGLFVLLMLINIVGALLCGIGLLFTYPMSSVAVAYAYRTLNGQPVAAI
;
A
#
# COMPACT_ATOMS: atom_id res chain seq x y z
N MET A 1 31.29 -35.26 -22.10
CA MET A 1 29.84 -35.33 -21.88
C MET A 1 29.59 -35.75 -20.44
N SER A 2 29.06 -34.85 -19.60
CA SER A 2 28.34 -35.14 -18.34
C SER A 2 27.85 -33.81 -17.77
N GLN A 3 26.74 -33.29 -18.31
CA GLN A 3 25.99 -32.18 -17.70
C GLN A 3 25.37 -32.74 -16.41
N ILE A 4 25.85 -32.28 -15.26
CA ILE A 4 25.25 -32.60 -13.96
C ILE A 4 23.84 -31.97 -13.95
N PRO A 5 22.77 -32.74 -13.73
CA PRO A 5 21.43 -32.18 -13.65
C PRO A 5 21.32 -31.23 -12.45
N PRO A 6 20.60 -30.10 -12.59
CA PRO A 6 20.42 -29.15 -11.48
C PRO A 6 19.72 -29.84 -10.29
N PRO A 7 20.05 -29.46 -9.05
CA PRO A 7 19.45 -30.04 -7.86
C PRO A 7 17.93 -29.79 -7.84
N PRO A 8 17.14 -30.73 -7.30
CA PRO A 8 15.70 -30.56 -7.19
C PRO A 8 15.36 -29.35 -6.31
N PRO A 9 14.33 -28.55 -6.66
CA PRO A 9 13.94 -27.39 -5.89
C PRO A 9 13.44 -27.78 -4.48
N PRO A 10 13.62 -26.91 -3.46
CA PRO A 10 13.13 -27.16 -2.11
C PRO A 10 11.62 -27.43 -2.06
N PRO A 11 11.14 -28.33 -1.18
CA PRO A 11 9.70 -28.54 -0.97
C PRO A 11 9.04 -27.22 -0.57
N GLY A 12 8.11 -26.71 -1.40
CA GLY A 12 7.40 -25.45 -1.17
C GLY A 12 7.79 -24.29 -2.10
N PHE A 13 8.74 -24.48 -3.02
CA PHE A 13 9.07 -23.46 -4.03
C PHE A 13 8.06 -23.48 -5.18
N THR A 14 6.98 -22.69 -5.08
CA THR A 14 6.16 -22.38 -6.26
C THR A 14 6.94 -21.39 -7.13
N PRO A 15 7.33 -21.75 -8.36
CA PRO A 15 8.01 -20.80 -9.24
C PRO A 15 7.11 -19.56 -9.44
N PRO A 16 7.71 -18.36 -9.55
CA PRO A 16 6.94 -17.15 -9.83
C PRO A 16 6.13 -17.36 -11.12
N PRO A 17 4.88 -16.85 -11.19
CA PRO A 17 4.04 -17.03 -12.36
C PRO A 17 4.77 -16.52 -13.62
N PRO A 18 4.63 -17.21 -14.77
CA PRO A 18 5.32 -16.81 -15.99
C PRO A 18 4.92 -15.39 -16.40
N PRO A 19 5.87 -14.60 -16.93
CA PRO A 19 5.57 -13.25 -17.39
C PRO A 19 4.45 -13.28 -18.45
N PRO A 20 3.48 -12.36 -18.39
CA PRO A 20 2.35 -12.34 -19.32
C PRO A 20 2.84 -12.10 -20.77
N PRO A 21 2.06 -12.53 -21.78
CA PRO A 21 2.45 -12.47 -23.18
C PRO A 21 2.86 -11.06 -23.63
N PRO A 22 3.94 -10.91 -24.43
CA PRO A 22 4.34 -9.63 -25.02
C PRO A 22 3.22 -9.11 -25.93
N GLY A 23 2.39 -8.21 -25.40
CA GLY A 23 1.17 -7.73 -26.06
C GLY A 23 0.05 -7.38 -25.08
N ALA A 24 0.09 -7.90 -23.85
CA ALA A 24 -0.70 -7.42 -22.71
C ALA A 24 -0.06 -6.19 -22.03
N MET A 25 0.93 -5.57 -22.68
CA MET A 25 1.46 -4.28 -22.26
C MET A 25 0.37 -3.24 -22.55
N SER A 26 -0.24 -2.66 -21.52
CA SER A 26 -0.87 -1.34 -21.65
C SER A 26 0.23 -0.27 -21.82
N SER A 27 1.05 -0.44 -22.85
CA SER A 27 2.00 0.55 -23.32
C SER A 27 1.19 1.64 -24.04
N GLY A 28 0.98 2.78 -23.36
CA GLY A 28 0.68 4.05 -24.04
C GLY A 28 -0.67 4.72 -23.78
N ALA A 29 -1.61 4.11 -23.05
CA ALA A 29 -2.78 4.86 -22.56
C ALA A 29 -2.40 5.52 -21.22
N GLY A 30 -2.31 6.85 -21.20
CA GLY A 30 -1.96 7.60 -19.98
C GLY A 30 -2.77 7.10 -18.77
N PHE A 31 -2.12 6.98 -17.61
CA PHE A 31 -2.75 6.54 -16.39
C PHE A 31 -4.00 7.40 -16.10
N THR A 32 -5.15 6.75 -15.91
CA THR A 32 -6.41 7.42 -15.55
C THR A 32 -6.88 6.98 -14.17
N PRO A 33 -7.29 7.91 -13.29
CA PRO A 33 -7.86 7.56 -11.98
C PRO A 33 -9.04 6.60 -12.06
N GLY A 34 -9.88 6.76 -13.08
CA GLY A 34 -11.04 5.89 -13.32
C GLY A 34 -10.65 4.44 -13.60
N ALA A 35 -9.59 4.20 -14.39
CA ALA A 35 -9.08 2.85 -14.63
C ALA A 35 -8.61 2.19 -13.33
N ALA A 36 -7.88 2.93 -12.49
CA ALA A 36 -7.40 2.42 -11.20
C ALA A 36 -8.56 1.99 -10.27
N ILE A 37 -9.64 2.75 -10.25
CA ILE A 37 -10.83 2.45 -9.44
C ILE A 37 -11.60 1.26 -10.01
N SER A 38 -11.79 1.22 -11.33
CA SER A 38 -12.47 0.09 -11.98
C SER A 38 -11.71 -1.22 -11.76
N TYR A 39 -10.37 -1.18 -11.88
CA TYR A 39 -9.49 -2.30 -11.58
C TYR A 39 -9.63 -2.72 -10.11
N ALA A 40 -9.47 -1.76 -9.19
CA ALA A 40 -9.50 -2.04 -7.76
C ALA A 40 -10.84 -2.60 -7.30
N TRP A 41 -11.95 -2.14 -7.86
CA TRP A 41 -13.26 -2.71 -7.62
C TRP A 41 -13.32 -4.19 -8.01
N SER A 42 -12.94 -4.52 -9.25
CA SER A 42 -12.95 -5.90 -9.76
C SER A 42 -11.99 -6.81 -8.98
N ALA A 43 -10.79 -6.33 -8.69
CA ALA A 43 -9.78 -7.07 -7.92
C ALA A 43 -10.23 -7.31 -6.48
N THR A 44 -10.88 -6.33 -5.87
CA THR A 44 -11.43 -6.46 -4.52
C THR A 44 -12.60 -7.43 -4.50
N MET A 45 -13.50 -7.37 -5.49
CA MET A 45 -14.60 -8.33 -5.61
C MET A 45 -14.10 -9.77 -5.81
N LYS A 46 -13.06 -9.97 -6.63
CA LYS A 46 -12.43 -11.28 -6.84
C LYS A 46 -11.77 -11.83 -5.58
N ASN A 47 -11.21 -10.95 -4.73
CA ASN A 47 -10.51 -11.32 -3.49
C ASN A 47 -11.26 -10.85 -2.24
N LEU A 48 -12.60 -10.76 -2.30
CA LEU A 48 -13.39 -10.05 -1.29
C LEU A 48 -13.26 -10.68 0.09
N GLY A 49 -13.37 -12.01 0.17
CA GLY A 49 -13.27 -12.73 1.43
C GLY A 49 -11.96 -12.43 2.18
N PRO A 50 -10.79 -12.72 1.59
CA PRO A 50 -9.52 -12.46 2.24
C PRO A 50 -9.26 -10.97 2.54
N LEU A 51 -9.59 -10.05 1.63
CA LEU A 51 -9.37 -8.61 1.84
C LEU A 51 -10.26 -8.02 2.93
N VAL A 52 -11.54 -8.40 2.98
CA VAL A 52 -12.46 -7.98 4.04
C VAL A 52 -12.03 -8.58 5.37
N LEU A 53 -11.60 -9.84 5.39
CA LEU A 53 -11.07 -10.46 6.61
C LEU A 53 -9.83 -9.74 7.14
N MET A 54 -8.85 -9.44 6.28
CA MET A 54 -7.66 -8.66 6.65
C MET A 54 -8.05 -7.29 7.21
N THR A 55 -8.96 -6.60 6.53
CA THR A 55 -9.41 -5.26 6.95
C THR A 55 -10.17 -5.32 8.28
N LEU A 56 -10.99 -6.35 8.49
CA LEU A 56 -11.69 -6.58 9.75
C LEU A 56 -10.69 -6.84 10.89
N VAL A 57 -9.68 -7.69 10.66
CA VAL A 57 -8.61 -7.96 11.65
C VAL A 57 -7.86 -6.68 11.99
N ILE A 58 -7.48 -5.88 10.98
CA ILE A 58 -6.82 -4.59 11.18
C ILE A 58 -7.72 -3.65 11.99
N LEU A 59 -9.00 -3.55 11.64
CA LEU A 59 -9.96 -2.67 12.33
C LEU A 59 -10.16 -3.09 13.78
N VAL A 60 -10.34 -4.38 14.05
CA VAL A 60 -10.47 -4.91 15.42
C VAL A 60 -9.20 -4.66 16.21
N ALA A 61 -8.02 -4.93 15.64
CA ALA A 61 -6.74 -4.67 16.30
C ALA A 61 -6.60 -3.18 16.67
N GLN A 62 -6.96 -2.27 15.75
CA GLN A 62 -6.93 -0.83 15.99
C GLN A 62 -7.89 -0.40 17.11
N VAL A 63 -9.13 -0.91 17.10
CA VAL A 63 -10.11 -0.60 18.15
C VAL A 63 -9.64 -1.11 19.52
N VAL A 64 -9.12 -2.35 19.58
CA VAL A 64 -8.58 -2.94 20.81
C VAL A 64 -7.40 -2.13 21.34
N LEU A 65 -6.49 -1.70 20.47
CA LEU A 65 -5.37 -0.83 20.84
C LEU A 65 -5.85 0.53 21.35
N GLN A 66 -6.78 1.18 20.67
CA GLN A 66 -7.28 2.49 21.08
C GLN A 66 -8.00 2.41 22.44
N VAL A 67 -8.89 1.43 22.63
CA VAL A 67 -9.65 1.26 23.88
C VAL A 67 -8.76 0.75 25.02
N GLY A 68 -7.85 -0.19 24.74
CA GLY A 68 -6.95 -0.75 25.75
C GLY A 68 -5.90 0.25 26.24
N PHE A 69 -5.54 1.24 25.43
CA PHE A 69 -4.45 2.17 25.70
C PHE A 69 -4.96 3.60 26.01
N SER A 70 -6.28 3.85 26.01
CA SER A 70 -6.88 5.19 26.21
C SER A 70 -6.74 5.77 27.62
N GLY A 71 -6.13 5.06 28.57
CA GLY A 71 -6.00 5.47 29.98
C GLY A 71 -4.67 6.17 30.34
N GLY A 72 -3.69 6.21 29.44
CA GLY A 72 -2.39 6.81 29.72
C GLY A 72 -2.47 8.32 29.93
N ARG A 73 -1.66 8.86 30.85
CA ARG A 73 -1.46 10.32 31.04
C ARG A 73 0.02 10.68 30.99
N GLY A 74 0.34 11.89 30.55
CA GLY A 74 1.72 12.38 30.49
C GLY A 74 2.64 11.49 29.65
N VAL A 75 3.80 11.14 30.20
CA VAL A 75 4.80 10.29 29.51
C VAL A 75 4.24 8.91 29.16
N VAL A 76 3.38 8.33 30.01
CA VAL A 76 2.74 7.04 29.73
C VAL A 76 1.87 7.13 28.49
N ALA A 77 1.09 8.21 28.33
CA ALA A 77 0.29 8.43 27.13
C ALA A 77 1.17 8.49 25.86
N LEU A 78 2.31 9.20 25.94
CA LEU A 78 3.24 9.30 24.80
C LEU A 78 3.83 7.94 24.41
N LEU A 79 4.25 7.14 25.38
CA LEU A 79 4.78 5.79 25.11
C LEU A 79 3.71 4.89 24.49
N LEU A 80 2.48 4.93 25.01
CA LEU A 80 1.36 4.16 24.44
C LEU A 80 1.01 4.63 23.02
N SER A 81 1.04 5.93 22.74
CA SER A 81 0.84 6.48 21.39
C SER A 81 1.92 6.02 20.39
N ILE A 82 3.18 5.92 20.84
CA ILE A 82 4.27 5.40 19.99
C ILE A 82 4.03 3.92 19.67
N VAL A 83 3.70 3.11 20.69
CA VAL A 83 3.43 1.67 20.49
C VAL A 83 2.27 1.46 19.51
N THR A 84 1.15 2.16 19.71
CA THR A 84 -0.01 2.08 18.81
C THR A 84 0.31 2.55 17.39
N SER A 85 1.14 3.59 17.24
CA SER A 85 1.60 4.06 15.92
C SER A 85 2.47 3.02 15.21
N VAL A 86 3.40 2.37 15.92
CA VAL A 86 4.25 1.32 15.35
C VAL A 86 3.41 0.12 14.90
N VAL A 87 2.46 -0.34 15.72
CA VAL A 87 1.57 -1.44 15.32
C VAL A 87 0.72 -1.03 14.11
N SER A 88 0.23 0.20 14.07
CA SER A 88 -0.51 0.74 12.92
C SER A 88 0.31 0.69 11.63
N LEU A 89 1.61 1.01 11.69
CA LEU A 89 2.51 0.92 10.54
C LEU A 89 2.69 -0.51 10.05
N ILE A 90 2.82 -1.48 10.97
CA ILE A 90 2.93 -2.91 10.63
C ILE A 90 1.67 -3.41 9.93
N LEU A 91 0.50 -3.08 10.46
CA LEU A 91 -0.77 -3.44 9.84
C LEU A 91 -0.95 -2.79 8.45
N ALA A 92 -0.54 -1.52 8.30
CA ALA A 92 -0.56 -0.81 7.02
C ALA A 92 0.40 -1.45 5.98
N MET A 93 1.57 -1.90 6.41
CA MET A 93 2.50 -2.65 5.56
C MET A 93 1.88 -3.95 5.06
N GLY A 94 1.28 -4.72 5.95
CA GLY A 94 0.65 -5.99 5.57
C GLY A 94 -0.48 -5.80 4.55
N LEU A 95 -1.31 -4.76 4.72
CA LEU A 95 -2.33 -4.42 3.73
C LEU A 95 -1.72 -3.96 2.40
N THR A 96 -0.59 -3.25 2.44
CA THR A 96 0.11 -2.83 1.23
C THR A 96 0.70 -4.02 0.47
N ARG A 97 1.28 -5.01 1.18
CA ARG A 97 1.72 -6.28 0.58
C ARG A 97 0.56 -7.07 -0.03
N ALA A 98 -0.58 -7.10 0.65
CA ALA A 98 -1.80 -7.72 0.13
C ALA A 98 -2.25 -7.04 -1.17
N ALA A 99 -2.27 -5.72 -1.19
CA ALA A 99 -2.63 -4.95 -2.38
C ALA A 99 -1.69 -5.21 -3.56
N LEU A 100 -0.37 -5.20 -3.32
CA LEU A 100 0.63 -5.52 -4.34
C LEU A 100 0.46 -6.95 -4.86
N ARG A 101 0.24 -7.93 -3.98
CA ARG A 101 0.03 -9.33 -4.37
C ARG A 101 -1.25 -9.52 -5.19
N VAL A 102 -2.32 -8.81 -4.86
CA VAL A 102 -3.55 -8.78 -5.67
C VAL A 102 -3.30 -8.18 -7.04
N THR A 103 -2.50 -7.11 -7.14
CA THR A 103 -2.10 -6.55 -8.45
C THR A 103 -1.19 -7.48 -9.24
N ASP A 104 -0.49 -8.40 -8.57
CA ASP A 104 0.32 -9.44 -9.21
C ASP A 104 -0.51 -10.68 -9.60
N GLY A 105 -1.82 -10.67 -9.34
CA GLY A 105 -2.75 -11.76 -9.65
C GLY A 105 -2.78 -12.88 -8.59
N GLY A 106 -2.06 -12.71 -7.48
CA GLY A 106 -2.09 -13.61 -6.35
C GLY A 106 -3.29 -13.38 -5.42
N THR A 107 -3.57 -14.36 -4.57
CA THR A 107 -4.53 -14.23 -3.49
C THR A 107 -3.87 -13.59 -2.26
N PRO A 108 -4.51 -12.61 -1.60
CA PRO A 108 -3.99 -12.05 -0.36
C PRO A 108 -4.09 -13.05 0.78
N GLU A 109 -3.09 -13.07 1.64
CA GLU A 109 -2.95 -14.04 2.74
C GLU A 109 -2.74 -13.32 4.07
N LEU A 110 -3.27 -13.87 5.17
CA LEU A 110 -3.13 -13.28 6.51
C LEU A 110 -1.67 -13.24 6.99
N SER A 111 -0.81 -14.14 6.48
CA SER A 111 0.64 -14.16 6.72
C SER A 111 1.30 -12.82 6.43
N GLN A 112 0.80 -12.09 5.43
CA GLN A 112 1.32 -10.78 5.02
C GLN A 112 1.18 -9.71 6.11
N LEU A 113 0.19 -9.84 7.01
CA LEU A 113 0.04 -8.96 8.18
C LEU A 113 1.12 -9.18 9.23
N THR A 114 1.69 -10.38 9.28
CA THR A 114 2.71 -10.78 10.26
C THR A 114 4.14 -10.73 9.72
N GLU A 115 4.29 -10.69 8.40
CA GLU A 115 5.58 -10.57 7.75
C GLU A 115 6.29 -9.26 8.15
N THR A 116 7.57 -9.37 8.45
CA THR A 116 8.40 -8.29 9.00
C THR A 116 9.53 -7.90 8.03
N ASP A 117 9.44 -8.35 6.78
CA ASP A 117 10.43 -8.00 5.77
C ASP A 117 10.40 -6.50 5.47
N GLN A 118 11.57 -5.87 5.53
CA GLN A 118 11.75 -4.42 5.30
C GLN A 118 11.03 -3.50 6.31
N LEU A 119 10.66 -3.99 7.51
CA LEU A 119 10.11 -3.11 8.56
C LEU A 119 11.05 -1.93 8.85
N GLY A 120 12.36 -2.17 8.92
CA GLY A 120 13.35 -1.11 9.20
C GLY A 120 13.29 0.03 8.18
N PRO A 121 13.55 -0.23 6.88
CA PRO A 121 13.41 0.77 5.83
C PRO A 121 12.01 1.41 5.77
N TYR A 122 10.95 0.65 6.04
CA TYR A 122 9.58 1.18 6.02
C TYR A 122 9.32 2.17 7.18
N ILE A 123 9.84 1.88 8.37
CA ILE A 123 9.74 2.80 9.52
C ILE A 123 10.57 4.05 9.25
N VAL A 124 11.79 3.90 8.73
CA VAL A 124 12.64 5.05 8.40
C VAL A 124 11.99 5.94 7.34
N GLN A 125 11.42 5.37 6.27
CA GLN A 125 10.70 6.19 5.28
C GLN A 125 9.45 6.84 5.89
N ALA A 126 8.70 6.13 6.74
CA ALA A 126 7.48 6.67 7.36
C ALA A 126 7.81 7.89 8.24
N ILE A 127 8.91 7.83 8.98
CA ILE A 127 9.40 8.95 9.80
C ILE A 127 9.83 10.12 8.90
N LEU A 128 10.63 9.86 7.86
CA LEU A 128 11.11 10.90 6.94
C LEU A 128 9.96 11.61 6.21
N VAL A 129 9.01 10.83 5.68
CA VAL A 129 7.80 11.33 5.01
C VAL A 129 6.93 12.08 6.02
N GLY A 130 6.75 11.56 7.23
CA GLY A 130 6.00 12.20 8.30
C GLY A 130 6.59 13.56 8.69
N ILE A 131 7.92 13.67 8.81
CA ILE A 131 8.63 14.94 9.07
C ILE A 131 8.43 15.89 7.89
N ALA A 132 8.59 15.43 6.65
CA ALA A 132 8.43 16.27 5.47
C ALA A 132 7.00 16.84 5.35
N ILE A 133 5.98 16.01 5.57
CA ILE A 133 4.58 16.42 5.60
C ILE A 133 4.34 17.36 6.78
N GLY A 134 4.85 17.06 7.97
CA GLY A 134 4.69 17.88 9.18
C GLY A 134 5.30 19.27 9.04
N ILE A 135 6.52 19.37 8.51
CA ILE A 135 7.16 20.65 8.18
C ILE A 135 6.34 21.38 7.12
N GLY A 136 5.89 20.67 6.08
CA GLY A 136 5.03 21.23 5.05
C GLY A 136 3.79 21.87 5.66
N LEU A 137 3.02 21.12 6.46
CA LEU A 137 1.81 21.60 7.14
C LEU A 137 2.09 22.77 8.10
N LEU A 138 3.24 22.77 8.78
CA LEU A 138 3.64 23.85 9.70
C LEU A 138 3.98 25.14 8.95
N LEU A 139 4.64 25.04 7.79
CA LEU A 139 4.98 26.20 6.96
C LEU A 139 3.74 26.78 6.26
N CYS A 140 2.85 25.93 5.74
CA CYS A 140 1.54 26.25 5.18
C CYS A 140 0.75 24.95 4.90
N LEU A 141 -0.57 24.94 5.02
CA LEU A 141 -1.38 23.73 4.78
C LEU A 141 -1.18 23.15 3.36
N ILE A 142 -0.96 24.00 2.36
CA ILE A 142 -0.78 23.63 0.95
C ILE A 142 0.50 22.79 0.71
N PRO A 143 1.72 23.23 1.09
CA PRO A 143 2.93 22.42 0.89
C PRO A 143 2.90 21.08 1.61
N GLY A 144 2.24 20.98 2.77
CA GLY A 144 2.03 19.70 3.45
C GLY A 144 1.18 18.72 2.62
N LEU A 145 0.10 19.20 2.01
CA LEU A 145 -0.75 18.38 1.15
C LEU A 145 -0.01 17.93 -0.13
N ILE A 146 0.77 18.83 -0.73
CA ILE A 146 1.59 18.51 -1.91
C ILE A 146 2.62 17.42 -1.56
N ALA A 147 3.31 17.55 -0.42
CA ALA A 147 4.26 16.54 0.05
C ALA A 147 3.59 15.18 0.27
N ALA A 148 2.38 15.15 0.84
CA ALA A 148 1.62 13.92 1.04
C ALA A 148 1.34 13.19 -0.28
N VAL A 149 0.96 13.92 -1.33
CA VAL A 149 0.72 13.34 -2.66
C VAL A 149 2.03 12.88 -3.31
N LEU A 150 3.10 13.67 -3.22
CA LEU A 150 4.42 13.34 -3.79
C LEU A 150 5.04 12.08 -3.18
N PHE A 151 4.82 11.84 -1.89
CA PHE A 151 5.40 10.70 -1.17
C PHE A 151 4.43 9.53 -0.98
N ALA A 152 3.26 9.58 -1.61
CA ALA A 152 2.23 8.57 -1.41
C ALA A 152 2.62 7.15 -1.85
N PHE A 153 3.57 7.01 -2.78
CA PHE A 153 4.07 5.71 -3.24
C PHE A 153 5.32 5.24 -2.49
N ALA A 154 5.91 6.03 -1.58
CA ALA A 154 7.16 5.69 -0.91
C ALA A 154 7.07 4.36 -0.14
N GLY A 155 5.96 4.12 0.56
CA GLY A 155 5.71 2.86 1.25
C GLY A 155 5.62 1.65 0.32
N TYR A 156 5.00 1.82 -0.86
CA TYR A 156 4.89 0.77 -1.88
C TYR A 156 6.25 0.44 -2.48
N VAL A 157 7.08 1.46 -2.75
CA VAL A 157 8.44 1.27 -3.28
C VAL A 157 9.33 0.52 -2.28
N VAL A 158 9.26 0.84 -0.98
CA VAL A 158 10.02 0.10 0.03
C VAL A 158 9.63 -1.37 0.01
N ILE A 159 8.33 -1.66 0.02
CA ILE A 159 7.78 -3.03 0.09
C ILE A 159 8.08 -3.84 -1.18
N ASP A 160 8.09 -3.20 -2.35
CA ASP A 160 8.47 -3.85 -3.62
C ASP A 160 9.97 -4.22 -3.64
N GLY A 161 10.76 -3.71 -2.68
CA GLY A 161 12.13 -4.15 -2.42
C GLY A 161 13.18 -3.76 -3.46
N ARG A 162 12.82 -2.93 -4.44
CA ARG A 162 13.71 -2.57 -5.56
C ARG A 162 14.76 -1.53 -5.21
N ASP A 163 14.47 -0.64 -4.27
CA ASP A 163 15.35 0.49 -3.94
C ASP A 163 16.12 0.34 -2.63
N GLY A 164 15.92 -0.74 -1.87
CA GLY A 164 16.72 -1.19 -0.70
C GLY A 164 16.84 -0.23 0.50
N ASP A 165 16.59 1.06 0.29
CA ASP A 165 16.81 2.16 1.22
C ASP A 165 15.61 3.09 1.25
N ALA A 166 15.32 3.61 2.45
CA ALA A 166 14.19 4.49 2.73
C ALA A 166 14.25 5.79 1.91
N VAL A 167 15.44 6.38 1.75
CA VAL A 167 15.61 7.62 1.00
C VAL A 167 15.48 7.38 -0.51
N GLY A 168 16.00 6.25 -0.99
CA GLY A 168 15.81 5.79 -2.37
C GLY A 168 14.32 5.68 -2.73
N ALA A 169 13.54 5.05 -1.85
CA ALA A 169 12.09 4.89 -2.03
C ALA A 169 11.33 6.22 -2.10
N ILE A 170 11.68 7.18 -1.23
CA ILE A 170 11.07 8.52 -1.22
C ILE A 170 11.39 9.26 -2.53
N LYS A 171 12.65 9.22 -3.00
CA LYS A 171 13.06 9.81 -4.27
C LYS A 171 12.31 9.18 -5.44
N ARG A 172 12.17 7.85 -5.45
CA ARG A 172 11.43 7.15 -6.50
C ARG A 172 9.95 7.54 -6.51
N SER A 173 9.32 7.63 -5.34
CA SER A 173 7.93 8.13 -5.24
C SER A 173 7.80 9.52 -5.83
N PHE A 174 8.72 10.43 -5.49
CA PHE A 174 8.73 11.79 -6.03
C PHE A 174 8.83 11.80 -7.56
N GLU A 175 9.74 11.03 -8.15
CA GLU A 175 9.89 10.94 -9.62
C GLU A 175 8.63 10.37 -10.30
N ILE A 176 8.02 9.33 -9.72
CA ILE A 176 6.78 8.73 -10.24
C ILE A 176 5.64 9.76 -10.25
N VAL A 177 5.44 10.46 -9.12
CA VAL A 177 4.33 11.41 -8.95
C VAL A 177 4.57 12.69 -9.72
N LYS A 178 5.81 13.23 -9.75
CA LYS A 178 6.12 14.47 -10.46
C LYS A 178 5.76 14.42 -11.94
N GLY A 179 5.99 13.27 -12.59
CA GLY A 179 5.60 13.06 -14.00
C GLY A 179 4.10 12.96 -14.23
N ASN A 180 3.31 12.72 -13.18
CA ASN A 180 1.88 12.37 -13.28
C ASN A 180 1.02 13.06 -12.21
N PHE A 181 1.44 14.23 -11.72
CA PHE A 181 0.92 14.82 -10.47
C PHE A 181 -0.60 15.01 -10.52
N GLY A 182 -1.13 15.55 -11.61
CA GLY A 182 -2.58 15.78 -11.75
C GLY A 182 -3.40 14.49 -11.73
N ALA A 183 -2.90 13.42 -12.35
CA ALA A 183 -3.58 12.13 -12.37
C ALA A 183 -3.51 11.45 -10.99
N VAL A 184 -2.34 11.49 -10.32
CA VAL A 184 -2.19 10.95 -8.96
C VAL A 184 -3.06 11.72 -7.97
N LEU A 185 -3.06 13.05 -8.05
CA LEU A 185 -3.92 13.90 -7.22
C LEU A 185 -5.40 13.57 -7.45
N GLY A 186 -5.83 13.43 -8.72
CA GLY A 186 -7.19 13.04 -9.07
C GLY A 186 -7.59 11.69 -8.49
N LEU A 187 -6.67 10.71 -8.48
CA LEU A 187 -6.89 9.42 -7.81
C LEU A 187 -7.10 9.60 -6.31
N PHE A 188 -6.23 10.33 -5.61
CA PHE A 188 -6.34 10.52 -4.16
C PHE A 188 -7.62 11.27 -3.77
N VAL A 189 -8.03 12.27 -4.55
CA VAL A 189 -9.31 12.97 -4.34
C VAL A 189 -10.48 12.00 -4.49
N LEU A 190 -10.46 11.16 -5.53
CA LEU A 190 -11.56 10.23 -5.76
C LEU A 190 -11.61 9.10 -4.71
N LEU A 191 -10.47 8.58 -4.29
CA LEU A 191 -10.38 7.66 -3.17
C LEU A 191 -10.85 8.29 -1.86
N MET A 192 -10.52 9.57 -1.60
CA MET A 192 -11.02 10.29 -0.44
C MET A 192 -12.55 10.37 -0.45
N LEU A 193 -13.16 10.73 -1.58
CA LEU A 193 -14.62 10.76 -1.72
C LEU A 193 -15.25 9.38 -1.52
N ILE A 194 -14.66 8.32 -2.10
CA ILE A 194 -15.14 6.93 -1.92
C ILE A 194 -15.09 6.53 -0.44
N ASN A 195 -14.00 6.85 0.27
CA ASN A 195 -13.88 6.53 1.70
C ASN A 195 -14.85 7.34 2.56
N ILE A 196 -15.13 8.61 2.23
CA ILE A 196 -16.15 9.40 2.93
C ILE A 196 -17.53 8.75 2.74
N VAL A 197 -17.89 8.37 1.52
CA VAL A 197 -19.16 7.66 1.24
C VAL A 197 -19.21 6.33 2.00
N GLY A 198 -18.11 5.57 2.01
CA GLY A 198 -17.99 4.33 2.78
C GLY A 198 -18.17 4.53 4.29
N ALA A 199 -17.63 5.63 4.84
CA ALA A 199 -17.81 6.00 6.25
C ALA A 199 -19.26 6.37 6.57
N LEU A 200 -19.92 7.11 5.69
CA LEU A 200 -21.33 7.52 5.84
C LEU A 200 -22.29 6.32 5.83
N LEU A 201 -21.92 5.20 5.21
CA LEU A 201 -22.65 3.93 5.22
C LEU A 201 -22.42 3.14 6.54
N CYS A 202 -22.57 3.82 7.68
CA CYS A 202 -22.42 3.28 9.04
C CYS A 202 -21.05 2.63 9.33
N GLY A 203 -19.99 3.05 8.64
CA GLY A 203 -18.63 2.49 8.81
C GLY A 203 -18.44 1.08 8.25
N ILE A 204 -19.51 0.36 7.87
CA ILE A 204 -19.40 -0.96 7.21
C ILE A 204 -18.78 -0.79 5.82
N GLY A 205 -19.08 0.32 5.14
CA GLY A 205 -18.47 0.64 3.86
C GLY A 205 -16.94 0.72 3.93
N LEU A 206 -16.36 1.11 5.07
CA LEU A 206 -14.90 1.19 5.25
C LEU A 206 -14.21 -0.17 5.18
N LEU A 207 -14.90 -1.26 5.56
CA LEU A 207 -14.36 -2.62 5.43
C LEU A 207 -14.07 -3.01 3.98
N PHE A 208 -14.78 -2.38 3.04
CA PHE A 208 -14.58 -2.59 1.61
C PHE A 208 -13.76 -1.47 0.96
N THR A 209 -14.03 -0.20 1.28
CA THR A 209 -13.35 0.93 0.62
C THR A 209 -11.88 1.01 1.00
N TYR A 210 -11.49 0.56 2.19
CA TYR A 210 -10.10 0.58 2.64
C TYR A 210 -9.19 -0.36 1.83
N PRO A 211 -9.49 -1.67 1.71
CA PRO A 211 -8.70 -2.57 0.86
C PRO A 211 -8.84 -2.23 -0.63
N MET A 212 -10.01 -1.73 -1.06
CA MET A 212 -10.17 -1.26 -2.44
C MET A 212 -9.25 -0.06 -2.73
N SER A 213 -9.13 0.88 -1.80
CA SER A 213 -8.23 2.03 -1.95
C SER A 213 -6.77 1.59 -1.99
N SER A 214 -6.35 0.63 -1.15
CA SER A 214 -4.97 0.13 -1.20
C SER A 214 -4.67 -0.57 -2.53
N VAL A 215 -5.59 -1.36 -3.08
CA VAL A 215 -5.45 -1.97 -4.41
C VAL A 215 -5.41 -0.92 -5.52
N ALA A 216 -6.20 0.14 -5.43
CA ALA A 216 -6.18 1.23 -6.43
C ALA A 216 -4.83 1.97 -6.43
N VAL A 217 -4.27 2.23 -5.26
CA VAL A 217 -2.94 2.86 -5.12
C VAL A 217 -1.84 1.90 -5.59
N ALA A 218 -1.93 0.60 -5.30
CA ALA A 218 -1.02 -0.42 -5.83
C ALA A 218 -1.05 -0.49 -7.37
N TYR A 219 -2.24 -0.46 -7.96
CA TYR A 219 -2.43 -0.42 -9.41
C TYR A 219 -1.78 0.83 -10.02
N ALA A 220 -2.04 2.00 -9.41
CA ALA A 220 -1.47 3.26 -9.86
C ALA A 220 0.06 3.26 -9.76
N TYR A 221 0.59 2.76 -8.64
CA TYR A 221 2.01 2.57 -8.45
C TYR A 221 2.62 1.70 -9.55
N ARG A 222 2.09 0.48 -9.77
CA ARG A 222 2.60 -0.45 -10.79
C ARG A 222 2.52 0.16 -12.20
N THR A 223 1.37 0.73 -12.55
CA THR A 223 1.15 1.35 -13.88
C THR A 223 2.11 2.51 -14.13
N LEU A 224 2.23 3.45 -13.19
CA LEU A 224 3.08 4.63 -13.33
C LEU A 224 4.58 4.28 -13.23
N ASN A 225 4.91 3.16 -12.59
CA ASN A 225 6.27 2.63 -12.51
C ASN A 225 6.62 1.70 -13.69
N GLY A 226 5.72 1.56 -14.68
CA GLY A 226 5.91 0.73 -15.88
C GLY A 226 5.93 -0.78 -15.62
N GLN A 227 5.34 -1.22 -14.52
CA GLN A 227 5.26 -2.62 -14.13
C GLN A 227 4.02 -3.31 -14.71
N PRO A 228 4.09 -4.62 -14.99
CA PRO A 228 2.91 -5.37 -15.40
C PRO A 228 1.90 -5.43 -14.25
N VAL A 229 0.62 -5.40 -14.61
CA VAL A 229 -0.51 -5.60 -13.71
C VAL A 229 -1.31 -6.79 -14.21
N ALA A 230 -1.75 -7.66 -13.31
CA ALA A 230 -2.56 -8.83 -13.67
C ALA A 230 -3.88 -8.42 -14.33
N ALA A 231 -4.29 -9.12 -15.39
CA ALA A 231 -5.62 -8.94 -15.97
C ALA A 231 -6.67 -9.57 -15.02
N ILE A 232 -7.80 -8.86 -14.82
CA ILE A 232 -8.91 -9.31 -13.96
C ILE A 232 -10.17 -9.52 -14.78
#